data_AF-A0A2G9P329-F1
#
_entry.id   AF-A0A2G9P329-F1
#
_cell.length_a   1.000
_cell.length_b   1.000
_cell.length_c   1.000
_cell.angle_alpha   90.00
_cell.angle_beta   90.00
_cell.angle_gamma   90.00
#
_symmetry.space_group_name_H-M   'P 1'
#
loop_
_entity.id
_entity.type
_entity.pdbx_description
1 polymer ?
#
loop_
_entity_poly.entity_id
_entity_poly.type
_entity_poly.pdbx_seq_one_letter_code
_entity_poly.pdbx_strand_id
1 'polypeptide(L)' 'MVNIEKIKINTREVIKKAGAVIRAGGMVVFPSDTVYILAVDPTNKMAVEK' A
#
# COMPACT_ATOMS: atom_id res chain seq x y z
N MET A 1 3.18 9.51 -31.97
CA MET A 1 3.75 10.32 -30.87
C MET A 1 2.91 10.03 -29.64
N VAL A 2 3.46 9.31 -28.64
CA VAL A 2 2.72 8.95 -27.43
C VAL A 2 2.96 10.04 -26.39
N ASN A 3 1.90 10.75 -25.99
CA ASN A 3 1.98 11.71 -24.89
C ASN A 3 1.91 10.95 -23.57
N ILE A 4 2.99 11.00 -22.79
CA ILE A 4 3.02 10.48 -21.43
C ILE A 4 2.72 11.65 -20.49
N GLU A 5 1.46 11.78 -20.06
CA GLU A 5 1.10 12.70 -18.99
C GLU A 5 1.55 12.15 -17.64
N LYS A 6 2.27 12.96 -16.85
CA LYS A 6 2.58 12.63 -15.46
C LYS A 6 1.29 12.67 -14.65
N ILE A 7 0.72 11.49 -14.35
CA ILE A 7 -0.37 11.35 -13.38
C ILE A 7 0.13 11.88 -12.04
N LYS A 8 -0.43 13.00 -11.59
CA LYS A 8 -0.12 13.58 -10.27
C LYS A 8 -0.84 12.74 -9.21
N ILE A 9 -0.13 11.76 -8.66
CA ILE A 9 -0.66 10.90 -7.60
C ILE A 9 -0.80 11.73 -6.31
N ASN A 10 -2.01 11.76 -5.74
CA ASN A 10 -2.23 12.34 -4.42
C ASN A 10 -1.73 11.37 -3.34
N THR A 11 -0.46 11.48 -2.98
CA THR A 11 0.20 10.61 -2.00
C THR A 11 -0.56 10.55 -0.67
N ARG A 12 -1.18 11.65 -0.23
CA ARG A 12 -1.94 11.70 1.03
C ARG A 12 -3.17 10.78 0.99
N GLU A 13 -3.89 10.78 -0.12
CA GLU A 13 -5.05 9.90 -0.29
C GLU A 13 -4.65 8.43 -0.40
N VAL A 14 -3.55 8.15 -1.10
CA VAL A 14 -3.01 6.79 -1.22
C VAL A 14 -2.63 6.25 0.15
N ILE A 15 -1.89 7.02 0.97
CA ILE A 15 -1.52 6.62 2.33
C ILE A 15 -2.77 6.41 3.20
N LYS A 16 -3.77 7.30 3.11
CA LYS A 16 -5.03 7.14 3.86
C LYS A 16 -5.75 5.84 3.49
N LYS A 17 -5.85 5.53 2.20
CA LYS A 17 -6.45 4.29 1.69
C LYS A 17 -5.67 3.06 2.15
N ALA A 18 -4.35 3.07 2.02
CA ALA A 18 -3.49 1.98 2.49
C ALA A 18 -3.68 1.72 4.00
N GLY A 19 -3.71 2.78 4.81
CA GLY A 19 -3.96 2.65 6.24
C GLY A 19 -5.36 2.10 6.58
N ALA A 20 -6.38 2.42 5.78
CA ALA A 20 -7.72 1.86 5.96
C ALA A 20 -7.75 0.36 5.65
N VAL A 21 -7.04 -0.09 4.61
CA VAL A 21 -6.90 -1.51 4.26
C VAL A 21 -6.19 -2.28 5.39
N ILE A 22 -5.07 -1.76 5.90
CA ILE A 22 -4.32 -2.40 6.99
C ILE A 22 -5.20 -2.52 8.25
N ARG A 23 -5.88 -1.45 8.65
CA ARG A 23 -6.79 -1.46 9.82
C ARG A 23 -7.98 -2.42 9.67
N ALA A 24 -8.42 -2.69 8.44
CA ALA A 24 -9.48 -3.66 8.17
C ALA A 24 -8.98 -5.12 8.18
N GLY A 25 -7.71 -5.37 8.50
CA GLY A 25 -7.09 -6.71 8.43
C GLY A 25 -6.73 -7.15 7.01
N GLY A 26 -6.61 -6.19 6.10
CA GLY A 26 -6.08 -6.38 4.75
C GLY A 26 -4.56 -6.21 4.68
N MET A 27 -4.06 -6.25 3.45
CA MET A 27 -2.63 -6.21 3.13
C MET A 27 -2.35 -5.19 2.03
N VAL A 28 -1.18 -4.56 2.05
CA VAL A 28 -0.77 -3.54 1.07
C VAL A 28 0.61 -3.86 0.53
N VAL A 29 0.80 -3.65 -0.77
CA VAL A 29 2.12 -3.73 -1.42
C VAL A 29 2.61 -2.33 -1.77
N PHE A 30 3.87 -2.02 -1.48
CA PHE A 30 4.49 -0.76 -1.86
C PHE A 30 5.99 -0.93 -2.17
N PRO A 31 6.56 -0.09 -3.06
CA PRO A 31 7.98 -0.16 -3.37
C PRO A 31 8.84 0.33 -2.18
N SER A 32 9.98 -0.31 -1.97
CA SER A 32 11.07 0.21 -1.14
C SER A 32 12.35 0.30 -1.97
N ASP A 33 13.45 0.73 -1.34
CA ASP A 33 14.72 0.93 -2.03
C ASP A 33 15.31 -0.36 -2.61
N THR A 34 15.02 -1.52 -2.01
CA THR A 34 15.63 -2.81 -2.39
C THR A 34 14.63 -3.83 -2.94
N VAL A 35 13.41 -3.87 -2.40
CA VAL A 35 12.36 -4.82 -2.80
C VAL A 35 10.97 -4.22 -2.64
N TYR A 36 9.95 -4.85 -3.20
CA TYR A 36 8.57 -4.54 -2.82
C TYR A 36 8.26 -5.09 -1.43
N ILE A 37 7.60 -4.29 -0.61
CA ILE A 37 7.17 -4.67 0.74
C ILE A 37 5.71 -5.10 0.67
N LEU A 38 5.43 -6.22 1.33
CA LEU A 38 4.08 -6.71 1.61
C LEU A 38 3.78 -6.44 3.10
N ALA A 39 2.84 -5.54 3.39
CA ALA A 39 2.58 -5.06 4.76
C ALA A 39 1.15 -5.38 5.23
N VAL A 40 1.05 -5.82 6.49
CA VAL A 40 -0.18 -6.13 7.22
C VAL A 40 -0.12 -5.48 8.62
N ASP A 41 -1.22 -5.51 9.36
CA ASP A 41 -1.20 -5.15 10.79
C ASP A 41 -0.52 -6.26 11.61
N PRO A 42 0.64 -6.01 12.25
CA PRO A 42 1.37 -7.03 12.99
C PRO A 42 0.67 -7.48 14.26
N THR A 43 -0.30 -6.71 14.76
CA THR A 43 -1.10 -7.07 15.94
C THR A 43 -2.31 -7.94 15.60
N ASN A 44 -2.64 -8.05 14.30
CA ASN A 44 -3.73 -8.89 13.81
C ASN A 44 -3.19 -10.25 13.35
N LYS A 45 -3.27 -11.24 14.26
CA LYS A 45 -2.80 -12.60 14.00
C LYS A 45 -3.35 -13.21 12.70
N MET A 46 -4.63 -13.02 12.40
CA MET A 46 -5.24 -13.53 11.16
C MET A 46 -4.69 -12.85 9.92
N ALA A 47 -4.30 -11.58 9.98
CA ALA A 47 -3.70 -10.88 8.85
C ALA A 47 -2.25 -11.33 8.61
N VAL A 48 -1.54 -11.70 9.68
CA VAL A 48 -0.16 -12.23 9.61
C VAL A 48 -0.11 -13.65 9.09
N GLU A 49 -1.12 -14.48 9.38
CA GLU A 49 -1.18 -15.89 8.96
C GLU A 49 -1.70 -16.13 7.53
N LYS A 50 -2.12 -15.07 6.83
CA LYS A 50 -2.57 -15.13 5.41
C LYS A 50 -1.39 -15.26 4.45
#